data_AF-A0A1N7L025-F1
#
_entry.id   AF-A0A1N7L025-F1
#
_cell.length_a   1.000
_cell.length_b   1.000
_cell.length_c   1.000
_cell.angle_alpha   90.00
_cell.angle_beta   90.00
_cell.angle_gamma   90.00
#
_symmetry.space_group_name_H-M   'P 1'
#
loop_
_entity.id
_entity.type
_entity.pdbx_description
1 polymer ?
#
loop_
_entity_poly.entity_id
_entity_poly.type
_entity_poly.pdbx_seq_one_letter_code
_entity_poly.pdbx_strand_id
1 'polypeptide(L)'
;MKTVEEIGKRCITILDFLEKTSKEKNSIIEEFRNVIAMGVARQDRKGLVAVLKDFVEWANDLSTSDFASLNALYGQLYGETINDNNNRLIKRIIKAEKINTEDEYRVIQNYLEQNFEKEMSDKNVQKAKSIIIEYEKERSVG
;
A
#
# COMPACT_ATOMS: atom_id res chain seq x y z
N MET A 1 -12.80 6.06 -15.22
CA MET A 1 -11.34 6.06 -15.49
C MET A 1 -10.79 7.37 -14.93
N LYS A 2 -9.71 7.37 -14.15
CA LYS A 2 -9.22 8.59 -13.46
C LYS A 2 -8.76 9.67 -14.44
N THR A 3 -9.10 10.93 -14.18
CA THR A 3 -8.63 12.09 -14.95
C THR A 3 -7.17 12.40 -14.65
N VAL A 4 -6.53 13.22 -15.49
CA VAL A 4 -5.14 13.67 -15.31
C VAL A 4 -5.00 14.42 -13.98
N GLU A 5 -5.96 15.29 -13.66
CA GLU A 5 -6.00 16.10 -12.44
C GLU A 5 -6.16 15.22 -11.20
N GLU A 6 -7.00 14.18 -11.28
CA GLU A 6 -7.17 13.21 -10.19
C GLU A 6 -5.88 12.43 -9.92
N ILE A 7 -5.16 12.02 -10.97
CA ILE A 7 -3.87 11.33 -10.84
C ILE A 7 -2.84 12.29 -10.24
N GLY A 8 -2.77 13.54 -10.71
CA GLY A 8 -1.87 14.55 -10.17
C GLY A 8 -2.10 14.82 -8.68
N LYS A 9 -3.36 15.03 -8.26
CA LYS A 9 -3.72 15.20 -6.84
C LYS A 9 -3.26 14.02 -5.99
N ARG A 10 -3.48 12.80 -6.49
CA ARG A 10 -3.07 11.55 -5.84
C ARG A 10 -1.56 11.44 -5.65
N CYS A 11 -0.76 11.85 -6.64
CA CYS A 11 0.70 11.93 -6.50
C CYS A 11 1.10 12.93 -5.41
N ILE A 12 0.51 14.13 -5.44
CA ILE A 12 0.81 15.19 -4.47
C ILE A 12 0.46 14.76 -3.05
N THR A 13 -0.65 14.05 -2.83
CA THR A 13 -1.00 13.55 -1.50
C THR A 13 0.04 12.59 -0.92
N ILE A 14 0.63 11.71 -1.75
CA ILE A 14 1.69 10.82 -1.28
C ILE A 14 2.94 11.64 -0.93
N LEU A 15 3.35 12.58 -1.80
CA LEU A 15 4.50 13.45 -1.54
C LEU A 15 4.32 14.31 -0.27
N ASP A 16 3.14 14.91 -0.08
CA ASP A 16 2.81 15.69 1.11
C ASP A 16 2.91 14.85 2.39
N PHE A 17 2.53 13.57 2.30
CA PHE A 17 2.65 12.65 3.43
C PHE A 17 4.11 12.30 3.71
N LEU A 18 4.88 11.94 2.67
CA LEU A 18 6.31 11.62 2.77
C LEU A 18 7.13 12.81 3.29
N GLU A 19 6.80 14.03 2.88
CA GLU A 19 7.46 15.25 3.36
C GLU A 19 7.23 15.47 4.86
N LYS A 20 6.01 15.17 5.35
CA LYS A 20 5.66 15.30 6.77
C LYS A 20 6.32 14.26 7.65
N THR A 21 6.54 13.05 7.13
CA THR A 21 7.22 11.98 7.89
C THR A 21 8.74 12.10 7.84
N SER A 22 9.29 12.81 6.85
CA SER A 22 10.71 13.15 6.79
C SER A 22 11.08 14.20 7.84
N LYS A 23 12.15 13.95 8.60
CA LYS A 23 12.72 14.94 9.54
C LYS A 23 13.47 16.07 8.84
N GLU A 24 13.82 15.89 7.57
CA GLU A 24 14.59 16.84 6.78
C GLU A 24 13.79 17.33 5.56
N LYS A 25 13.90 18.62 5.26
CA LYS A 25 13.38 19.20 4.01
C LYS A 25 14.10 18.57 2.83
N ASN A 26 13.38 17.79 2.04
CA ASN A 26 13.95 17.08 0.92
C ASN A 26 13.74 17.88 -0.38
N SER A 27 14.82 18.50 -0.88
CA SER A 27 14.82 19.27 -2.15
C SER A 27 14.27 18.49 -3.35
N ILE A 28 14.36 17.16 -3.33
CA ILE A 28 13.85 16.27 -4.38
C ILE A 28 12.30 16.27 -4.43
N ILE A 29 11.62 16.50 -3.30
CA ILE A 29 10.14 16.52 -3.27
C ILE A 29 9.61 17.68 -4.12
N GLU A 30 10.24 18.84 -4.05
CA GLU A 30 9.86 20.00 -4.87
C GLU A 30 10.10 19.76 -6.37
N GLU A 31 11.16 19.05 -6.73
CA GLU A 31 11.38 18.64 -8.13
C GLU A 31 10.26 17.73 -8.62
N PHE A 32 9.83 16.76 -7.81
CA PHE A 32 8.71 15.90 -8.15
C PHE A 32 7.38 16.68 -8.28
N ARG A 33 7.12 17.68 -7.42
CA ARG A 33 5.94 18.55 -7.57
C ARG A 33 5.93 19.24 -8.93
N ASN A 34 7.07 19.74 -9.39
CA ASN A 34 7.21 20.36 -10.70
C ASN A 34 6.94 19.36 -11.84
N VAL A 35 7.47 18.14 -11.74
CA VAL A 35 7.21 17.07 -12.72
C VAL A 35 5.72 16.75 -12.81
N ILE A 36 5.03 16.63 -11.67
CA ILE A 36 3.58 16.38 -11.64
C ILE A 36 2.82 17.55 -12.27
N ALA A 37 3.14 18.79 -11.90
CA ALA A 37 2.49 19.98 -12.44
C ALA A 37 2.65 20.07 -13.97
N MET A 38 3.85 19.79 -14.48
CA MET A 38 4.10 19.70 -15.91
C MET A 38 3.31 18.57 -16.58
N GLY A 39 3.24 17.39 -15.95
CA GLY A 39 2.44 16.27 -16.46
C GLY A 39 0.96 16.61 -16.56
N VAL A 40 0.41 17.32 -15.56
CA VAL A 40 -0.99 17.78 -15.57
C VAL A 40 -1.22 18.81 -16.67
N ALA A 41 -0.36 19.82 -16.77
CA ALA A 41 -0.45 20.86 -17.79
C ALA A 41 -0.37 20.29 -19.22
N ARG A 42 0.43 19.25 -19.42
CA ARG A 42 0.59 18.57 -20.72
C ARG A 42 -0.47 17.50 -20.99
N GLN A 43 -1.40 17.26 -20.06
CA GLN A 43 -2.35 16.15 -20.13
C GLN A 43 -1.67 14.78 -20.32
N ASP A 44 -0.45 14.62 -19.79
CA ASP A 44 0.33 13.38 -19.91
C ASP A 44 -0.15 12.34 -18.88
N ARG A 45 -1.28 11.72 -19.20
CA ARG A 45 -1.87 10.69 -18.35
C ARG A 45 -0.94 9.50 -18.15
N LYS A 46 -0.20 9.07 -19.19
CA LYS A 46 0.65 7.88 -19.11
C LYS A 46 1.84 8.13 -18.18
N GLY A 47 2.51 9.29 -18.33
CA GLY A 47 3.59 9.71 -17.45
C GLY A 47 3.12 9.81 -15.99
N LEU A 48 1.98 10.46 -15.74
CA LEU A 48 1.44 10.58 -14.39
C LEU A 48 1.04 9.24 -13.75
N VAL A 49 0.53 8.28 -14.54
CA VAL A 49 0.26 6.92 -14.03
C VAL A 49 1.55 6.20 -13.63
N ALA A 50 2.63 6.37 -14.40
CA ALA A 50 3.92 5.80 -14.06
C ALA A 50 4.48 6.43 -12.77
N VAL A 51 4.48 7.76 -12.69
CA VAL A 51 4.90 8.51 -11.49
C VAL A 51 4.09 8.10 -10.26
N LEU A 52 2.76 7.98 -10.39
CA LEU A 52 1.91 7.52 -9.29
C LEU A 52 2.34 6.12 -8.82
N LYS A 53 2.64 5.20 -9.74
CA LYS A 53 3.10 3.86 -9.39
C LYS A 53 4.42 3.91 -8.63
N ASP A 54 5.37 4.74 -9.05
CA ASP A 54 6.67 4.88 -8.39
C ASP A 54 6.51 5.45 -6.97
N PHE A 55 5.60 6.42 -6.77
CA PHE A 55 5.31 6.93 -5.42
C PHE A 55 4.57 5.92 -4.54
N VAL A 56 3.70 5.09 -5.11
CA VAL A 56 3.10 3.98 -4.37
C VAL A 56 4.18 2.98 -3.95
N GLU A 57 5.15 2.71 -4.82
CA GLU A 57 6.28 1.84 -4.49
C GLU A 57 7.12 2.44 -3.36
N TRP A 58 7.49 3.72 -3.46
CA TRP A 58 8.21 4.42 -2.40
C TRP A 58 7.43 4.47 -1.08
N ALA A 59 6.11 4.63 -1.14
CA ALA A 59 5.27 4.59 0.05
C ALA A 59 5.30 3.21 0.75
N ASN A 60 5.54 2.10 0.03
CA ASN A 60 5.64 0.78 0.67
C ASN A 60 6.91 0.62 1.53
N ASP A 61 7.90 1.50 1.39
CA ASP A 61 9.11 1.51 2.24
C ASP A 61 8.87 2.23 3.58
N LEU A 62 7.68 2.81 3.79
CA LEU A 62 7.29 3.42 5.06
C LEU A 62 7.15 2.36 6.16
N SER A 63 7.25 2.81 7.41
CA SER A 63 6.90 1.96 8.56
C SER A 63 5.44 1.51 8.46
N THR A 64 5.09 0.35 9.03
CA THR A 64 3.71 -0.17 9.02
C THR A 64 2.70 0.87 9.53
N SER A 65 3.08 1.63 10.56
CA SER A 65 2.24 2.70 11.15
C SER A 65 2.03 3.88 10.19
N ASP A 66 3.10 4.34 9.54
CA ASP A 66 3.03 5.44 8.59
C ASP A 66 2.27 5.03 7.32
N PHE A 67 2.51 3.82 6.82
CA PHE A 67 1.79 3.28 5.68
C PHE A 67 0.30 3.12 5.95
N ALA A 68 -0.08 2.64 7.14
CA ALA A 68 -1.48 2.56 7.56
C ALA A 68 -2.12 3.96 7.63
N SER A 69 -1.40 4.96 8.15
CA SER A 69 -1.86 6.34 8.23
C SER A 69 -2.06 6.96 6.84
N LEU A 70 -1.12 6.71 5.92
CA LEU A 70 -1.24 7.12 4.51
C LEU A 70 -2.44 6.44 3.84
N ASN A 71 -2.65 5.14 4.07
CA ASN A 71 -3.81 4.42 3.53
C ASN A 71 -5.15 4.93 4.07
N ALA A 72 -5.22 5.28 5.36
CA ALA A 72 -6.41 5.88 5.95
C ALA A 72 -6.71 7.24 5.29
N LEU A 73 -5.68 8.09 5.12
CA LEU A 73 -5.80 9.36 4.42
C LEU A 73 -6.27 9.18 2.96
N TYR A 74 -5.69 8.21 2.26
CA TYR A 74 -6.05 7.90 0.86
C TYR A 74 -7.49 7.40 0.74
N GLY A 75 -7.91 6.53 1.66
CA GLY A 75 -9.28 6.02 1.75
C GLY A 75 -10.28 7.13 2.00
N GLN A 76 -9.97 8.07 2.90
CA GLN A 76 -10.80 9.23 3.19
C GLN A 76 -10.95 10.17 1.98
N LEU A 77 -9.86 10.45 1.27
CA LEU A 77 -9.86 11.42 0.17
C LEU A 77 -10.40 10.84 -1.14
N TYR A 78 -10.22 9.54 -1.38
CA TYR A 78 -10.43 8.94 -2.69
C TYR A 78 -11.31 7.69 -2.68
N GLY A 79 -11.75 7.20 -1.52
CA GLY A 79 -12.53 5.97 -1.41
C GLY A 79 -11.75 4.70 -1.80
N GLU A 80 -10.42 4.78 -1.82
CA GLU A 80 -9.53 3.71 -2.28
C GLU A 80 -8.31 3.60 -1.38
N THR A 81 -7.77 2.39 -1.23
CA THR A 81 -6.46 2.18 -0.61
C THR A 81 -5.34 2.30 -1.64
N ILE A 82 -4.17 2.73 -1.20
CA ILE A 82 -2.96 2.62 -2.00
C ILE A 82 -2.69 1.12 -2.17
N ASN A 83 -2.69 0.65 -3.42
CA ASN A 83 -2.51 -0.77 -3.70
C ASN A 83 -1.10 -1.20 -3.32
N ASP A 84 -1.04 -1.72 -2.11
CA ASP A 84 0.08 -2.31 -1.44
C ASP A 84 0.67 -3.44 -2.29
N ASN A 85 2.00 -3.47 -2.47
CA ASN A 85 2.66 -4.67 -2.97
C ASN A 85 2.32 -5.88 -2.09
N ASN A 86 1.98 -5.66 -0.81
CA ASN A 86 1.41 -6.67 0.05
C ASN A 86 0.10 -7.23 -0.50
N ASN A 87 -0.76 -6.47 -1.19
CA ASN A 87 -2.00 -7.03 -1.73
C ASN A 87 -1.74 -8.09 -2.82
N ARG A 88 -0.65 -7.95 -3.59
CA ARG A 88 -0.19 -9.01 -4.51
C ARG A 88 0.42 -10.17 -3.75
N LEU A 89 1.23 -9.89 -2.73
CA LEU A 89 1.85 -10.91 -1.88
C LEU A 89 0.80 -11.72 -1.10
N ILE A 90 -0.16 -11.06 -0.44
CA ILE A 90 -1.33 -11.63 0.23
C ILE A 90 -2.12 -12.50 -0.75
N LYS A 91 -2.45 -12.01 -1.94
CA LYS A 91 -3.13 -12.84 -2.95
C LYS A 91 -2.31 -14.05 -3.37
N ARG A 92 -0.99 -13.91 -3.49
CA ARG A 92 -0.08 -15.02 -3.78
C ARG A 92 -0.08 -16.04 -2.65
N ILE A 93 0.07 -15.60 -1.40
CA ILE A 93 0.09 -16.45 -0.21
C ILE A 93 -1.26 -17.16 -0.02
N ILE A 94 -2.38 -16.43 -0.14
CA ILE A 94 -3.74 -17.02 -0.05
C ILE A 94 -3.98 -18.05 -1.17
N LYS A 95 -3.43 -17.82 -2.37
CA LYS A 95 -3.52 -18.79 -3.46
C LYS A 95 -2.61 -20.01 -3.25
N ALA A 96 -1.43 -19.80 -2.69
CA ALA A 96 -0.47 -20.86 -2.38
C ALA A 96 -0.84 -21.64 -1.11
N GLU A 97 -1.70 -21.06 -0.27
CA GLU A 97 -2.13 -21.57 1.05
C GLU A 97 -0.96 -21.87 1.98
N LYS A 98 0.14 -21.11 1.85
CA LYS A 98 1.39 -21.34 2.59
C LYS A 98 2.19 -20.07 2.81
N ILE A 99 2.70 -19.91 4.04
CA ILE A 99 3.72 -18.93 4.43
C ILE A 99 5.07 -19.62 4.44
N ASN A 100 6.07 -19.03 3.78
CA ASN A 100 7.42 -19.59 3.70
C ASN A 100 8.46 -18.79 4.49
N THR A 101 8.16 -17.52 4.81
CA THR A 101 9.09 -16.63 5.51
C THR A 101 8.40 -15.87 6.64
N GLU A 102 9.19 -15.38 7.58
CA GLU A 102 8.72 -14.51 8.68
C GLU A 102 8.04 -13.24 8.15
N ASP A 103 8.56 -12.67 7.07
CA ASP A 103 7.98 -11.46 6.49
C ASP A 103 6.62 -11.74 5.84
N GLU A 104 6.45 -12.91 5.19
CA GLU A 104 5.14 -13.36 4.69
C GLU A 104 4.14 -13.55 5.85
N TYR A 105 4.59 -14.06 7.01
CA TYR A 105 3.77 -14.17 8.21
C TYR A 105 3.28 -12.80 8.70
N ARG A 106 4.20 -11.84 8.89
CA ARG A 106 3.86 -10.47 9.33
C ARG A 106 2.89 -9.79 8.39
N VAL A 107 3.05 -9.97 7.07
CA VAL A 107 2.16 -9.40 6.06
C VAL A 107 0.73 -9.95 6.17
N ILE A 108 0.58 -11.27 6.35
CA ILE A 108 -0.75 -11.88 6.52
C ILE A 108 -1.38 -11.49 7.87
N GLN A 109 -0.58 -11.36 8.92
CA GLN A 109 -1.06 -10.93 10.23
C GLN A 109 -1.62 -9.51 10.18
N ASN A 110 -0.88 -8.57 9.59
CA ASN A 110 -1.34 -7.21 9.35
C ASN A 110 -2.61 -7.16 8.48
N TYR A 111 -2.71 -8.03 7.46
CA TYR A 111 -3.91 -8.14 6.62
C TYR A 111 -5.15 -8.56 7.43
N LEU A 112 -5.00 -9.49 8.38
CA LEU A 112 -6.08 -9.93 9.26
C LEU A 112 -6.50 -8.81 10.22
N GLU A 113 -5.56 -8.12 10.84
CA GLU A 113 -5.84 -6.99 11.73
C GLU A 113 -6.63 -5.88 11.02
N GLN A 114 -6.22 -5.54 9.79
CA GLN A 114 -6.91 -4.54 8.97
C GLN A 114 -8.30 -4.97 8.50
N ASN A 115 -8.63 -6.26 8.52
CA ASN A 115 -9.90 -6.80 8.05
C ASN A 115 -10.67 -7.57 9.13
N PHE A 116 -10.37 -7.30 10.42
CA PHE A 116 -10.98 -7.97 11.57
C PHE A 116 -12.52 -7.92 11.54
N GLU A 117 -13.09 -6.78 11.13
CA GLU A 117 -14.55 -6.62 11.07
C GLU A 117 -15.24 -7.45 9.97
N LYS A 118 -14.47 -7.94 8.98
CA LYS A 118 -14.98 -8.74 7.84
C LYS A 118 -14.79 -10.25 8.06
N GLU A 119 -14.29 -10.65 9.22
CA GLU A 119 -13.86 -12.01 9.49
C GLU A 119 -14.90 -13.07 9.12
N MET A 120 -16.17 -12.86 9.42
CA MET A 120 -17.20 -13.87 9.17
C MET A 120 -17.74 -13.90 7.73
N SER A 121 -17.52 -12.85 6.94
CA SER A 121 -18.11 -12.71 5.60
C SER A 121 -17.10 -12.79 4.46
N ASP A 122 -15.81 -12.58 4.74
CA ASP A 122 -14.76 -12.61 3.72
C ASP A 122 -13.99 -13.95 3.70
N LYS A 123 -14.14 -14.68 2.59
CA LYS A 123 -13.47 -15.96 2.33
C LYS A 123 -11.94 -15.85 2.36
N ASN A 124 -11.37 -14.72 1.94
CA ASN A 124 -9.92 -14.51 1.94
C ASN A 124 -9.40 -14.27 3.36
N VAL A 125 -10.16 -13.60 4.22
CA VAL A 125 -9.83 -13.42 5.64
C VAL A 125 -9.84 -14.77 6.37
N GLN A 126 -10.85 -15.60 6.11
CA GLN A 126 -10.90 -16.96 6.65
C GLN A 126 -9.71 -17.82 6.21
N LYS A 127 -9.35 -17.77 4.93
CA LYS A 127 -8.15 -18.46 4.42
C LYS A 127 -6.87 -17.96 5.09
N ALA A 128 -6.70 -16.65 5.20
CA ALA A 128 -5.55 -16.05 5.86
C ALA A 128 -5.41 -16.52 7.32
N LYS A 129 -6.52 -16.63 8.07
CA LYS A 129 -6.53 -17.19 9.43
C LYS A 129 -6.04 -18.63 9.48
N SER A 130 -6.55 -19.49 8.59
CA SER A 130 -6.13 -20.89 8.52
C SER A 130 -4.63 -21.01 8.23
N ILE A 131 -4.12 -20.20 7.29
CA ILE A 131 -2.70 -20.22 6.92
C ILE A 131 -1.79 -19.81 8.10
N ILE A 132 -2.19 -18.80 8.90
CA ILE A 132 -1.44 -18.42 10.12
C ILE A 132 -1.41 -19.56 11.14
N ILE A 133 -2.56 -20.19 11.42
CA ILE A 133 -2.65 -21.29 12.38
C ILE A 133 -1.76 -22.47 11.95
N GLU A 134 -1.75 -22.80 10.66
CA GLU A 134 -0.90 -23.85 10.09
C GLU A 134 0.59 -23.53 10.33
N TYR A 135 1.01 -22.31 9.98
CA TYR A 135 2.39 -21.86 10.11
C TYR A 135 2.87 -21.85 11.57
N GLU A 136 2.04 -21.41 12.51
CA GLU A 136 2.36 -21.42 13.94
C GLU A 136 2.50 -22.84 14.49
N LYS A 137 1.64 -23.77 14.07
CA LYS A 137 1.75 -25.20 14.43
C LYS A 137 3.07 -25.79 13.94
N GLU A 138 3.46 -25.54 12.70
CA GLU A 138 4.71 -26.05 12.14
C GLU A 138 5.94 -25.57 12.92
N ARG A 139 5.93 -24.33 13.43
CA ARG A 139 7.03 -23.78 14.25
C ARG A 139 7.00 -24.19 15.71
N SER A 140 5.85 -24.59 16.23
CA SER A 140 5.70 -25.05 17.63
C SER A 140 6.24 -26.46 17.85
N VAL A 141 6.45 -27.21 16.76
CA VAL A 141 6.83 -28.63 16.77
C VAL A 141 8.31 -28.84 16.37
N GLY A 142 9.02 -27.77 15.98
CA GLY A 142 10.45 -27.77 15.67
C GLY A 142 11.28 -27.07 16.73
#